data_AF-A0A521H728-F1
#
_entry.id   AF-A0A521H728-F1
#
_cell.length_a   1.000
_cell.length_b   1.000
_cell.length_c   1.000
_cell.angle_alpha   90.00
_cell.angle_beta   90.00
_cell.angle_gamma   90.00
#
_symmetry.space_group_name_H-M   'P 1'
#
loop_
_entity.id
_entity.type
_entity.pdbx_description
1 polymer ?
#
loop_
_entity_poly.entity_id
_entity_poly.type
_entity_poly.pdbx_seq_one_letter_code
_entity_poly.pdbx_strand_id
1 'polypeptide(L)'
;MTVFPALISAILAISGAFPGQEQPDPARARLLERLGQLPPPEQAELAQRVYRSVLQSAHPVAAAAARLEGDPALAALPVLEAEPARAFDADEYAPALGLRTRVLRPSEAAWKKAEKQYFGAGKVPEHGAHWSYDHGRNALLRPLPEQTPEQIVAALYAGRWPHPGRLQALAEAALDHDASMDAASDYFNHAYRDRSGRVYSGMRLYELWNSGKEIEISDVEAIAWLRTVAGDRSVSSPIPAKKHAAIYQRIAQSFQSVREYQTLRQALAARCADPQGALPLLFSGEERSIDQVWALADHDPAAVRALLQQFPGREAFLLEIARQLREPPCGAPELARRLAARADLEQAVAAAAAAALESEGLLGIGRR
;
A
#
# COMPACT_ATOMS: atom_id res chain seq x y z
N MET A 1 -20.80 -19.38 -24.89
CA MET A 1 -21.72 -18.37 -24.31
C MET A 1 -22.01 -18.81 -22.89
N THR A 2 -21.25 -18.29 -21.94
CA THR A 2 -21.38 -18.64 -20.53
C THR A 2 -21.48 -17.31 -19.80
N VAL A 3 -22.64 -17.07 -19.20
CA VAL A 3 -22.99 -15.82 -18.51
C VAL A 3 -22.18 -15.78 -17.22
N PHE A 4 -21.16 -14.93 -17.16
CA PHE A 4 -20.57 -14.54 -15.88
C PHE A 4 -21.62 -13.75 -15.09
N PRO A 5 -21.86 -14.05 -13.81
CA PRO A 5 -22.77 -13.26 -13.01
C PRO A 5 -22.19 -11.85 -12.88
N ALA A 6 -22.94 -10.88 -13.38
CA ALA A 6 -22.64 -9.46 -13.27
C ALA A 6 -22.58 -9.07 -11.78
N LEU A 7 -21.38 -8.91 -11.25
CA LEU A 7 -21.16 -8.23 -9.99
C LEU A 7 -21.49 -6.74 -10.18
N ILE A 8 -22.35 -6.27 -9.30
CA ILE A 8 -22.91 -4.92 -9.25
C ILE A 8 -21.77 -3.89 -9.22
N SER A 9 -21.69 -3.04 -10.25
CA SER A 9 -20.91 -1.81 -10.24
C SER A 9 -21.53 -0.84 -9.23
N ALA A 10 -21.10 -0.91 -7.97
CA ALA A 10 -21.34 0.17 -7.01
C ALA A 10 -20.48 1.38 -7.43
N ILE A 11 -21.13 2.37 -8.05
CA ILE A 11 -20.54 3.68 -8.30
C ILE A 11 -20.46 4.40 -6.95
N LEU A 12 -19.28 4.36 -6.32
CA LEU A 12 -18.95 5.23 -5.20
C LEU A 12 -18.18 6.43 -5.77
N ALA A 13 -18.85 7.57 -5.78
CA ALA A 13 -18.17 8.86 -5.81
C ALA A 13 -17.34 8.94 -4.52
N ILE A 14 -16.03 8.76 -4.63
CA ILE A 14 -15.09 9.16 -3.58
C ILE A 14 -15.16 10.68 -3.55
N SER A 15 -16.06 11.21 -2.72
CA SER A 15 -15.95 12.57 -2.22
C SER A 15 -14.66 12.62 -1.41
N GLY A 16 -13.54 12.83 -2.09
CA GLY A 16 -12.39 13.44 -1.46
C GLY A 16 -12.90 14.77 -0.93
N ALA A 17 -13.13 14.84 0.37
CA ALA A 17 -13.19 16.11 1.05
C ALA A 17 -11.91 16.82 0.62
N PHE A 18 -12.04 17.85 -0.22
CA PHE A 18 -10.96 18.79 -0.39
C PHE A 18 -10.60 19.19 1.04
N PRO A 19 -9.34 19.00 1.48
CA PRO A 19 -8.95 19.45 2.80
C PRO A 19 -9.41 20.89 2.90
N GLY A 20 -10.38 21.16 3.78
CA GLY A 20 -10.84 22.50 4.02
C GLY A 20 -9.60 23.33 4.23
N GLN A 21 -9.51 24.51 3.60
CA GLN A 21 -8.33 25.37 3.74
C GLN A 21 -8.10 25.59 5.24
N GLU A 22 -7.22 24.79 5.84
CA GLU A 22 -6.84 24.91 7.23
C GLU A 22 -6.32 26.32 7.36
N GLN A 23 -6.94 27.11 8.24
CA GLN A 23 -6.39 28.41 8.56
C GLN A 23 -4.93 28.20 8.98
N PRO A 24 -3.98 28.93 8.39
CA PRO A 24 -2.57 28.70 8.64
C PRO A 24 -2.29 28.91 10.13
N ASP A 25 -1.92 27.82 10.82
CA ASP A 25 -1.52 27.87 12.23
C ASP A 25 -0.25 28.76 12.36
N PRO A 26 -0.34 29.92 13.02
CA PRO A 26 0.80 30.83 13.16
C PRO A 26 1.97 30.19 13.92
N ALA A 27 1.68 29.23 14.82
CA ALA A 27 2.71 28.51 15.56
C ALA A 27 3.51 27.60 14.61
N ARG A 28 2.80 26.84 13.77
CA ARG A 28 3.42 26.01 12.72
C ARG A 28 4.25 26.85 11.73
N ALA A 29 3.76 28.01 11.31
CA ALA A 29 4.52 28.89 10.42
C ALA A 29 5.84 29.36 11.05
N ARG A 30 5.82 29.81 12.31
CA ARG A 30 7.02 30.22 13.06
C ARG A 30 7.99 29.07 13.30
N LEU A 31 7.47 27.89 13.60
CA LEU A 31 8.26 26.66 13.74
C LEU A 31 9.07 26.38 12.47
N LEU A 32 8.39 26.38 11.31
CA LEU A 32 9.03 26.10 10.02
C LEU A 32 10.00 27.21 9.59
N GLU A 33 9.70 28.46 9.92
CA GLU A 33 10.61 29.58 9.71
C GLU A 33 11.92 29.39 10.51
N ARG A 34 11.83 29.02 11.80
CA ARG A 34 13.01 28.75 12.64
C ARG A 34 13.80 27.55 12.15
N LEU A 35 13.12 26.49 11.74
CA LEU A 35 13.77 25.31 11.15
C LEU A 35 14.55 25.70 9.89
N GLY A 36 13.96 26.51 9.00
CA GLY A 36 14.61 27.00 7.78
C GLY A 36 15.81 27.91 8.01
N GLN A 37 15.97 28.47 9.21
CA GLN A 37 17.16 29.24 9.60
C GLN A 37 18.36 28.35 9.97
N LEU A 38 18.13 27.06 10.25
CA LEU A 38 19.21 26.11 10.53
C LEU A 38 19.90 25.67 9.24
N PRO A 39 21.20 25.31 9.28
CA PRO A 39 21.86 24.64 8.17
C PRO A 39 21.16 23.32 7.76
N PRO A 40 21.12 22.96 6.46
CA PRO A 40 20.48 21.72 6.00
C PRO A 40 20.83 20.43 6.76
N PRO A 41 22.09 20.14 7.13
CA PRO A 41 22.39 18.92 7.90
C PRO A 41 21.76 18.95 9.31
N GLU A 42 21.70 20.12 9.95
CA GLU A 42 21.07 20.28 11.27
C GLU A 42 19.55 20.11 11.18
N GLN A 43 18.92 20.60 10.11
CA GLN A 43 17.50 20.38 9.87
C GLN A 43 17.18 18.89 9.76
N ALA A 44 17.96 18.15 8.98
CA ALA A 44 17.79 16.71 8.80
C ALA A 44 18.00 15.94 10.11
N GLU A 45 19.03 16.30 10.88
CA GLU A 45 19.30 15.66 12.18
C GLU A 45 18.17 15.92 13.17
N LEU A 46 17.70 17.18 13.27
CA LEU A 46 16.59 17.56 14.14
C LEU A 46 15.31 16.83 13.75
N ALA A 47 14.96 16.79 12.46
CA ALA A 47 13.78 16.08 11.98
C ALA A 47 13.82 14.59 12.36
N GLN A 48 15.00 13.95 12.26
CA GLN A 48 15.19 12.57 12.70
C GLN A 48 15.08 12.42 14.23
N ARG A 49 15.63 13.35 15.03
CA ARG A 49 15.51 13.30 16.50
C ARG A 49 14.05 13.41 16.93
N VAL A 50 13.29 14.35 16.35
CA VAL A 50 11.85 14.50 16.62
C VAL A 50 11.10 13.23 16.25
N TYR A 51 11.37 12.64 15.09
CA TYR A 51 10.74 11.39 14.68
C TYR A 51 11.03 10.23 15.65
N ARG A 52 12.30 10.06 16.06
CA ARG A 52 12.67 9.04 17.06
C ARG A 52 11.97 9.26 18.40
N SER A 53 11.85 10.51 18.86
CA SER A 53 11.14 10.83 20.10
C SER A 53 9.65 10.43 20.04
N VAL A 54 8.99 10.61 18.88
CA VAL A 54 7.61 10.18 18.67
C VAL A 54 7.50 8.65 18.73
N LEU A 55 8.41 7.92 18.06
CA LEU A 55 8.46 6.45 18.09
C LEU A 55 8.72 5.92 19.51
N GLN A 56 9.49 6.64 20.33
CA GLN A 56 9.80 6.29 21.71
C GLN A 56 8.73 6.69 22.73
N SER A 57 7.62 7.29 22.29
CA SER A 57 6.52 7.63 23.19
C SER A 57 5.92 6.37 23.83
N ALA A 58 5.36 6.51 25.03
CA ALA A 58 4.72 5.41 25.76
C ALA A 58 3.38 4.95 25.13
N HIS A 59 2.98 5.56 24.01
CA HIS A 59 1.73 5.27 23.33
C HIS A 59 1.81 3.89 22.63
N PRO A 60 0.87 2.96 22.86
CA PRO A 60 1.01 1.57 22.41
C PRO A 60 1.05 1.43 20.87
N VAL A 61 0.32 2.27 20.15
CA VAL A 61 0.36 2.26 18.67
C VAL A 61 1.66 2.89 18.13
N ALA A 62 2.25 3.86 18.84
CA ALA A 62 3.57 4.37 18.47
C ALA A 62 4.67 3.35 18.75
N ALA A 63 4.55 2.58 19.84
CA ALA A 63 5.42 1.45 20.12
C ALA A 63 5.33 0.36 19.03
N ALA A 64 4.15 0.12 18.46
CA ALA A 64 4.00 -0.76 17.31
C ALA A 64 4.75 -0.24 16.07
N ALA A 65 4.63 1.06 15.78
CA ALA A 65 5.41 1.70 14.70
C ALA A 65 6.93 1.61 14.96
N ALA A 66 7.36 1.79 16.21
CA ALA A 66 8.76 1.65 16.60
C ALA A 66 9.28 0.22 16.40
N ARG A 67 8.46 -0.81 16.71
CA ARG A 67 8.79 -2.21 16.42
C ARG A 67 8.98 -2.44 14.92
N LEU A 68 8.09 -1.89 14.07
CA LEU A 68 8.21 -2.02 12.62
C LEU A 68 9.47 -1.36 12.06
N GLU A 69 9.77 -0.12 12.46
CA GLU A 69 10.99 0.58 12.01
C GLU A 69 12.27 -0.06 12.57
N GLY A 70 12.20 -0.66 13.76
CA GLY A 70 13.33 -1.30 14.44
C GLY A 70 13.53 -2.78 14.11
N ASP A 71 12.63 -3.40 13.33
CA ASP A 71 12.72 -4.83 13.00
C ASP A 71 13.90 -5.09 12.05
N PRO A 72 14.91 -5.90 12.44
CA PRO A 72 16.07 -6.18 11.59
C PRO A 72 15.72 -6.88 10.27
N ALA A 73 14.67 -7.70 10.25
CA ALA A 73 14.24 -8.38 9.03
C ALA A 73 13.62 -7.40 8.04
N LEU A 74 12.82 -6.43 8.53
CA LEU A 74 12.24 -5.38 7.70
C LEU A 74 13.31 -4.38 7.22
N ALA A 75 14.27 -4.04 8.09
CA ALA A 75 15.40 -3.18 7.74
C ALA A 75 16.32 -3.80 6.67
N ALA A 76 16.34 -5.14 6.55
CA ALA A 76 17.10 -5.86 5.54
C ALA A 76 16.39 -5.97 4.18
N LEU A 77 15.12 -5.54 4.07
CA LEU A 77 14.40 -5.59 2.80
C LEU A 77 15.07 -4.68 1.75
N PRO A 78 15.18 -5.12 0.49
CA PRO A 78 15.62 -4.25 -0.59
C PRO A 78 14.73 -3.01 -0.71
N VAL A 79 15.34 -1.84 -0.90
CA VAL A 79 14.63 -0.60 -1.25
C VAL A 79 14.85 -0.34 -2.73
N LEU A 80 13.79 -0.42 -3.52
CA LEU A 80 13.80 -0.25 -4.96
C LEU A 80 13.12 1.06 -5.37
N GLU A 81 13.48 1.56 -6.54
CA GLU A 81 12.73 2.64 -7.17
C GLU A 81 11.43 2.11 -7.77
N ALA A 82 10.39 2.95 -7.79
CA ALA A 82 9.17 2.63 -8.52
C ALA A 82 9.46 2.62 -10.04
N GLU A 83 9.14 1.51 -10.70
CA GLU A 83 9.32 1.33 -12.14
C GLU A 83 7.95 1.29 -12.84
N PRO A 84 7.30 2.44 -13.10
CA PRO A 84 5.93 2.45 -13.61
C PRO A 84 5.80 1.83 -15.01
N ALA A 85 6.89 1.67 -15.75
CA ALA A 85 6.91 1.06 -17.08
C ALA A 85 7.44 -0.38 -17.10
N ARG A 86 7.65 -1.01 -15.94
CA ARG A 86 8.14 -2.39 -15.84
C ARG A 86 7.16 -3.34 -16.53
N ALA A 87 7.54 -3.95 -17.65
CA ALA A 87 6.70 -4.88 -18.41
C ALA A 87 7.53 -6.06 -18.89
N PHE A 88 6.88 -7.20 -19.15
CA PHE A 88 7.55 -8.37 -19.72
C PHE A 88 8.14 -8.06 -21.10
N ASP A 89 9.33 -8.61 -21.38
CA ASP A 89 10.02 -8.43 -22.64
C ASP A 89 9.35 -9.22 -23.77
N ALA A 90 9.02 -8.54 -24.87
CA ALA A 90 8.41 -9.18 -26.02
C ALA A 90 9.39 -10.15 -26.71
N ASP A 91 10.68 -9.84 -26.72
CA ASP A 91 11.69 -10.68 -27.38
C ASP A 91 11.94 -11.97 -26.58
N GLU A 92 11.75 -11.95 -25.26
CA GLU A 92 11.87 -13.13 -24.41
C GLU A 92 10.62 -14.03 -24.45
N TYR A 93 9.43 -13.44 -24.35
CA TYR A 93 8.18 -14.18 -24.13
C TYR A 93 7.37 -14.42 -25.40
N ALA A 94 7.48 -13.58 -26.43
CA ALA A 94 6.79 -13.75 -27.70
C ALA A 94 7.60 -13.27 -28.93
N PRO A 95 8.84 -13.76 -29.14
CA PRO A 95 9.72 -13.27 -30.21
C PRO A 95 9.14 -13.41 -31.62
N ALA A 96 8.34 -14.46 -31.85
CA ALA A 96 7.72 -14.73 -33.15
C ALA A 96 6.73 -13.64 -33.61
N LEU A 97 6.28 -12.77 -32.70
CA LEU A 97 5.38 -11.67 -33.03
C LEU A 97 6.12 -10.41 -33.51
N GLY A 98 7.44 -10.30 -33.28
CA GLY A 98 8.23 -9.13 -33.69
C GLY A 98 7.69 -7.80 -33.16
N LEU A 99 7.12 -7.79 -31.95
CA LEU A 99 6.47 -6.62 -31.37
C LEU A 99 7.50 -5.55 -31.02
N ARG A 100 7.30 -4.33 -31.53
CA ARG A 100 8.07 -3.17 -31.09
C ARG A 100 7.45 -2.56 -29.85
N THR A 101 8.11 -2.71 -28.70
CA THR A 101 7.63 -2.16 -27.43
C THR A 101 7.63 -0.62 -27.48
N ARG A 102 6.47 -0.01 -27.23
CA ARG A 102 6.34 1.45 -27.04
C ARG A 102 5.70 1.74 -25.69
N VAL A 103 6.42 2.42 -24.81
CA VAL A 103 5.89 2.89 -23.52
C VAL A 103 5.05 4.15 -23.74
N LEU A 104 3.79 4.11 -23.31
CA LEU A 104 2.87 5.24 -23.29
C LEU A 104 2.85 5.90 -21.91
N ARG A 105 2.98 7.22 -21.89
CA ARG A 105 2.97 8.03 -20.67
C ARG A 105 1.57 8.60 -20.37
N PRO A 106 1.28 8.99 -19.11
CA PRO A 106 0.00 9.61 -18.72
C PRO A 106 -0.42 10.84 -19.51
N SER A 107 0.54 11.56 -20.10
CA SER A 107 0.26 12.73 -20.94
C SER A 107 -0.30 12.38 -22.32
N GLU A 108 -0.14 11.15 -22.82
CA GLU A 108 -0.52 10.74 -24.16
C GLU A 108 -2.02 10.41 -24.30
N ALA A 109 -2.62 10.77 -25.43
CA ALA A 109 -4.06 10.57 -25.66
C ALA A 109 -4.48 9.10 -25.62
N ALA A 110 -3.64 8.19 -26.13
CA ALA A 110 -3.91 6.75 -26.09
C ALA A 110 -3.93 6.21 -24.65
N TRP A 111 -3.04 6.72 -23.79
CA TRP A 111 -3.01 6.37 -22.37
C TRP A 111 -4.28 6.86 -21.67
N LYS A 112 -4.66 8.13 -21.85
CA LYS A 112 -5.89 8.71 -21.27
C LYS A 112 -7.16 7.98 -21.73
N LYS A 113 -7.18 7.52 -22.99
CA LYS A 113 -8.28 6.70 -23.50
C LYS A 113 -8.37 5.36 -22.77
N ALA A 114 -7.24 4.69 -22.54
CA ALA A 114 -7.22 3.45 -21.75
C ALA A 114 -7.61 3.70 -20.29
N GLU A 115 -7.17 4.81 -19.68
CA GLU A 115 -7.54 5.17 -18.31
C GLU A 115 -9.06 5.28 -18.20
N LYS A 116 -9.68 6.08 -19.08
CA LYS A 116 -11.13 6.23 -19.12
C LYS A 116 -11.86 4.92 -19.40
N GLN A 117 -11.30 4.07 -20.26
CA GLN A 117 -11.89 2.78 -20.62
C GLN A 117 -11.94 1.82 -19.42
N TYR A 118 -10.84 1.69 -18.67
CA TYR A 118 -10.72 0.70 -17.61
C TYR A 118 -11.16 1.23 -16.24
N PHE A 119 -10.87 2.49 -15.93
CA PHE A 119 -11.12 3.09 -14.62
C PHE A 119 -12.32 4.05 -14.59
N GLY A 120 -12.86 4.43 -15.76
CA GLY A 120 -14.06 5.26 -15.86
C GLY A 120 -13.83 6.66 -15.29
N ALA A 121 -14.52 6.98 -14.20
CA ALA A 121 -14.33 8.22 -13.44
C ALA A 121 -13.25 8.10 -12.34
N GLY A 122 -12.81 6.88 -12.02
CA GLY A 122 -11.67 6.64 -11.17
C GLY A 122 -10.36 6.99 -11.88
N LYS A 123 -9.31 7.26 -11.09
CA LYS A 123 -7.96 7.48 -11.59
C LYS A 123 -7.13 6.20 -11.44
N VAL A 124 -6.13 6.04 -12.29
CA VAL A 124 -5.07 5.05 -12.07
C VAL A 124 -4.38 5.37 -10.73
N PRO A 125 -4.18 4.40 -9.84
CA PRO A 125 -3.42 4.61 -8.61
C PRO A 125 -2.02 5.18 -8.89
N GLU A 126 -1.63 6.21 -8.15
CA GLU A 126 -0.34 6.88 -8.31
C GLU A 126 0.77 6.10 -7.59
N HIS A 127 1.24 5.04 -8.24
CA HIS A 127 2.39 4.27 -7.77
C HIS A 127 3.66 5.13 -7.84
N GLY A 128 4.39 5.23 -6.72
CA GLY A 128 5.61 6.05 -6.61
C GLY A 128 5.42 7.41 -5.94
N ALA A 129 4.19 7.80 -5.59
CA ALA A 129 3.95 9.01 -4.78
C ALA A 129 4.14 8.76 -3.27
N HIS A 130 4.04 7.51 -2.83
CA HIS A 130 4.19 7.07 -1.45
C HIS A 130 5.02 5.79 -1.38
N TRP A 131 5.53 5.49 -0.19
CA TRP A 131 6.14 4.19 0.07
C TRP A 131 5.09 3.09 -0.09
N SER A 132 5.48 1.99 -0.74
CA SER A 132 4.62 0.81 -0.90
C SER A 132 5.45 -0.45 -0.78
N TYR A 133 4.80 -1.58 -0.51
CA TYR A 133 5.44 -2.89 -0.49
C TYR A 133 5.16 -3.65 -1.79
N ASP A 134 6.21 -4.23 -2.37
CA ASP A 134 6.13 -5.07 -3.58
C ASP A 134 6.17 -6.54 -3.17
N HIS A 135 4.99 -7.16 -2.98
CA HIS A 135 4.83 -8.58 -2.65
C HIS A 135 5.59 -9.51 -3.60
N GLY A 136 5.73 -9.13 -4.88
CA GLY A 136 6.40 -9.98 -5.86
C GLY A 136 7.92 -10.01 -5.72
N ARG A 137 8.50 -8.91 -5.25
CA ARG A 137 9.95 -8.74 -5.09
C ARG A 137 10.41 -8.76 -3.63
N ASN A 138 9.48 -8.89 -2.69
CA ASN A 138 9.71 -8.76 -1.24
C ASN A 138 10.54 -7.50 -0.92
N ALA A 139 10.10 -6.36 -1.45
CA ALA A 139 10.87 -5.12 -1.43
C ALA A 139 10.01 -3.90 -1.08
N LEU A 140 10.64 -2.90 -0.47
CA LEU A 140 10.02 -1.60 -0.28
C LEU A 140 10.25 -0.75 -1.54
N LEU A 141 9.21 -0.11 -2.03
CA LEU A 141 9.28 0.86 -3.11
C LEU A 141 9.29 2.26 -2.51
N ARG A 142 10.37 3.01 -2.75
CA ARG A 142 10.49 4.39 -2.25
C ARG A 142 9.73 5.39 -3.13
N PRO A 143 9.14 6.44 -2.55
CA PRO A 143 8.49 7.50 -3.31
C PRO A 143 9.51 8.40 -4.03
N LEU A 144 9.06 9.10 -5.07
CA LEU A 144 9.79 10.16 -5.75
C LEU A 144 8.95 11.45 -5.78
N PRO A 145 9.42 12.60 -5.26
CA PRO A 145 10.68 12.84 -4.53
C PRO A 145 10.62 12.43 -3.04
N GLU A 146 11.78 12.35 -2.40
CA GLU A 146 11.89 12.19 -0.95
C GLU A 146 11.39 13.42 -0.20
N GLN A 147 10.97 13.23 1.05
CA GLN A 147 10.46 14.32 1.87
C GLN A 147 11.57 15.19 2.47
N THR A 148 11.32 16.49 2.53
CA THR A 148 12.24 17.43 3.17
C THR A 148 12.09 17.40 4.71
N PRO A 149 13.12 17.82 5.47
CA PRO A 149 13.03 17.95 6.92
C PRO A 149 11.82 18.76 7.40
N GLU A 150 11.47 19.85 6.68
CA GLU A 150 10.31 20.68 7.00
C GLU A 150 9.00 19.92 6.84
N GLN A 151 8.87 19.08 5.81
CA GLN A 151 7.70 18.23 5.61
C GLN A 151 7.56 17.18 6.71
N ILE A 152 8.68 16.58 7.13
CA ILE A 152 8.74 15.61 8.23
C ILE A 152 8.26 16.25 9.53
N VAL A 153 8.86 17.39 9.91
CA VAL A 153 8.50 18.11 11.14
C VAL A 153 7.05 18.60 11.09
N ALA A 154 6.61 19.14 9.96
CA ALA A 154 5.25 19.61 9.78
C ALA A 154 4.20 18.49 9.87
N ALA A 155 4.50 17.30 9.36
CA ALA A 155 3.63 16.14 9.48
C ALA A 155 3.51 15.68 10.93
N LEU A 156 4.64 15.49 11.62
CA LEU A 156 4.69 15.06 13.01
C LEU A 156 3.99 16.04 13.96
N TYR A 157 4.23 17.34 13.78
CA TYR A 157 3.55 18.38 14.57
C TYR A 157 2.03 18.39 14.35
N ALA A 158 1.57 17.96 13.17
CA ALA A 158 0.15 17.79 12.85
C ALA A 158 -0.39 16.40 13.22
N GLY A 159 0.33 15.61 14.04
CA GLY A 159 -0.15 14.30 14.48
C GLY A 159 -0.05 13.19 13.44
N ARG A 160 0.65 13.42 12.33
CA ARG A 160 0.79 12.46 11.22
C ARG A 160 2.18 11.88 11.14
N TRP A 161 2.28 10.63 10.67
CA TRP A 161 3.57 10.04 10.35
C TRP A 161 4.25 10.80 9.21
N PRO A 162 5.59 10.96 9.26
CA PRO A 162 6.27 11.83 8.34
C PRO A 162 6.21 11.25 6.93
N HIS A 163 6.62 10.00 6.76
CA HIS A 163 6.77 9.32 5.47
C HIS A 163 5.46 8.66 5.01
N PRO A 164 4.75 9.22 4.00
CA PRO A 164 3.47 8.70 3.54
C PRO A 164 3.64 7.27 3.04
N GLY A 165 2.81 6.38 3.58
CA GLY A 165 2.82 4.96 3.23
C GLY A 165 3.97 4.15 3.82
N ARG A 166 4.98 4.73 4.51
CA ARG A 166 6.16 3.94 4.95
C ARG A 166 5.80 2.92 6.02
N LEU A 167 5.15 3.35 7.09
CA LEU A 167 4.69 2.44 8.14
C LEU A 167 3.67 1.44 7.61
N GLN A 168 2.84 1.84 6.64
CA GLN A 168 1.94 0.92 5.96
C GLN A 168 2.74 -0.14 5.17
N ALA A 169 3.73 0.24 4.38
CA ALA A 169 4.55 -0.69 3.62
C ALA A 169 5.34 -1.65 4.53
N LEU A 170 5.87 -1.16 5.66
CA LEU A 170 6.53 -1.99 6.67
C LEU A 170 5.54 -2.95 7.34
N ALA A 171 4.35 -2.48 7.72
CA ALA A 171 3.30 -3.33 8.28
C ALA A 171 2.86 -4.39 7.26
N GLU A 172 2.68 -4.01 6.00
CA GLU A 172 2.31 -4.93 4.93
C GLU A 172 3.38 -6.03 4.73
N ALA A 173 4.65 -5.65 4.70
CA ALA A 173 5.78 -6.58 4.66
C ALA A 173 5.85 -7.51 5.89
N ALA A 174 5.53 -6.99 7.08
CA ALA A 174 5.51 -7.79 8.31
C ALA A 174 4.38 -8.83 8.30
N LEU A 175 3.26 -8.53 7.64
CA LEU A 175 2.09 -9.41 7.52
C LEU A 175 2.20 -10.38 6.33
N ASP A 176 3.07 -10.08 5.37
CA ASP A 176 3.39 -10.96 4.25
C ASP A 176 4.17 -12.19 4.73
N HIS A 177 3.66 -13.37 4.44
CA HIS A 177 4.18 -14.63 4.98
C HIS A 177 4.09 -15.83 4.05
N ASP A 178 3.47 -15.70 2.88
CA ASP A 178 3.25 -16.80 1.96
C ASP A 178 4.02 -16.56 0.66
N ALA A 179 5.26 -17.06 0.65
CA ALA A 179 6.16 -16.97 -0.50
C ALA A 179 5.61 -17.67 -1.77
N SER A 180 4.56 -18.49 -1.67
CA SER A 180 3.91 -19.07 -2.84
C SER A 180 3.14 -18.03 -3.67
N MET A 181 2.88 -16.85 -3.10
CA MET A 181 2.22 -15.74 -3.79
C MET A 181 3.18 -14.85 -4.58
N ASP A 182 4.49 -14.93 -4.34
CA ASP A 182 5.49 -14.01 -4.89
C ASP A 182 5.46 -13.97 -6.42
N ALA A 183 5.54 -15.12 -7.08
CA ALA A 183 5.59 -15.18 -8.54
C ALA A 183 4.32 -14.58 -9.19
N ALA A 184 3.15 -14.88 -8.62
CA ALA A 184 1.88 -14.36 -9.11
C ALA A 184 1.76 -12.86 -8.82
N SER A 185 2.17 -12.42 -7.63
CA SER A 185 2.18 -11.01 -7.23
C SER A 185 3.11 -10.20 -8.13
N ASP A 186 4.31 -10.72 -8.43
CA ASP A 186 5.27 -10.09 -9.33
C ASP A 186 4.68 -9.94 -10.73
N TYR A 187 4.03 -10.99 -11.25
CA TYR A 187 3.32 -10.92 -12.53
C TYR A 187 2.30 -9.77 -12.55
N PHE A 188 1.44 -9.66 -11.54
CA PHE A 188 0.43 -8.61 -11.50
C PHE A 188 1.00 -7.20 -11.24
N ASN A 189 2.23 -7.09 -10.74
CA ASN A 189 2.93 -5.80 -10.57
C ASN A 189 3.53 -5.24 -11.87
N HIS A 190 3.52 -5.98 -12.97
CA HIS A 190 3.95 -5.48 -14.28
C HIS A 190 2.89 -4.56 -14.90
N ALA A 191 3.35 -3.54 -15.64
CA ALA A 191 2.54 -2.66 -16.46
C ALA A 191 1.87 -3.43 -17.61
N TYR A 192 0.62 -3.08 -17.87
CA TYR A 192 -0.19 -3.66 -18.92
C TYR A 192 0.35 -3.36 -20.32
N ARG A 193 0.34 -4.39 -21.17
CA ARG A 193 0.74 -4.34 -22.58
C ARG A 193 -0.43 -4.74 -23.47
N ASP A 194 -0.80 -3.87 -24.42
CA ASP A 194 -1.79 -4.26 -25.43
C ASP A 194 -1.22 -5.24 -26.48
N ARG A 195 -2.10 -5.84 -27.30
CA ARG A 195 -1.72 -6.75 -28.39
C ARG A 195 -0.85 -6.09 -29.48
N SER A 196 -0.77 -4.77 -29.52
CA SER A 196 0.07 -4.02 -30.45
C SER A 196 1.47 -3.70 -29.89
N GLY A 197 1.80 -4.15 -28.68
CA GLY A 197 3.08 -3.91 -28.02
C GLY A 197 3.18 -2.56 -27.30
N ARG A 198 2.06 -1.87 -27.06
CA ARG A 198 2.06 -0.62 -26.28
C ARG A 198 1.96 -0.92 -24.80
N VAL A 199 2.90 -0.42 -24.01
CA VAL A 199 2.98 -0.58 -22.55
C VAL A 199 2.42 0.67 -21.88
N TYR A 200 1.43 0.53 -21.01
CA TYR A 200 0.74 1.64 -20.36
C TYR A 200 1.38 1.93 -19.00
N SER A 201 2.32 2.88 -18.98
CA SER A 201 3.08 3.23 -17.77
C SER A 201 2.14 3.57 -16.60
N GLY A 202 2.34 2.94 -15.45
CA GLY A 202 1.59 3.14 -14.22
C GLY A 202 0.28 2.34 -14.15
N MET A 203 -0.21 1.75 -15.24
CA MET A 203 -1.36 0.84 -15.21
C MET A 203 -0.86 -0.59 -15.06
N ARG A 204 -0.81 -1.12 -13.83
CA ARG A 204 -0.37 -2.50 -13.61
C ARG A 204 -1.49 -3.47 -13.96
N LEU A 205 -1.11 -4.70 -14.27
CA LEU A 205 -2.05 -5.78 -14.48
C LEU A 205 -2.97 -5.94 -13.28
N TYR A 206 -2.47 -5.77 -12.05
CA TYR A 206 -3.28 -5.81 -10.84
C TYR A 206 -4.50 -4.88 -10.92
N GLU A 207 -4.31 -3.59 -11.24
CA GLU A 207 -5.42 -2.64 -11.28
C GLU A 207 -6.36 -2.90 -12.47
N LEU A 208 -5.83 -3.31 -13.63
CA LEU A 208 -6.67 -3.68 -14.77
C LEU A 208 -7.57 -4.88 -14.45
N TRP A 209 -7.04 -5.93 -13.85
CA TRP A 209 -7.83 -7.09 -13.43
C TRP A 209 -8.82 -6.71 -12.31
N ASN A 210 -8.43 -5.83 -11.39
CA ASN A 210 -9.31 -5.34 -10.31
C ASN A 210 -10.44 -4.42 -10.81
N SER A 211 -10.31 -3.84 -12.00
CA SER A 211 -11.33 -2.94 -12.58
C SER A 211 -12.65 -3.63 -12.90
N GLY A 212 -12.65 -4.97 -13.01
CA GLY A 212 -13.82 -5.76 -13.42
C GLY A 212 -14.21 -5.58 -14.90
N LYS A 213 -13.42 -4.83 -15.69
CA LYS A 213 -13.60 -4.69 -17.13
C LYS A 213 -13.00 -5.87 -17.86
N GLU A 214 -13.54 -6.15 -19.05
CA GLU A 214 -12.89 -7.07 -19.98
C GLU A 214 -11.57 -6.46 -20.46
N ILE A 215 -10.50 -7.22 -20.32
CA ILE A 215 -9.16 -6.85 -20.76
C ILE A 215 -8.64 -7.89 -21.73
N GLU A 216 -7.86 -7.43 -22.72
CA GLU A 216 -7.16 -8.34 -23.62
C GLU A 216 -5.82 -8.69 -23.00
N ILE A 217 -5.47 -9.98 -22.93
CA ILE A 217 -4.13 -10.38 -22.50
C ILE A 217 -3.29 -10.65 -23.75
N SER A 218 -2.13 -9.98 -23.86
CA SER A 218 -1.20 -10.23 -24.94
C SER A 218 -0.55 -11.61 -24.80
N ASP A 219 -0.09 -12.18 -25.92
CA ASP A 219 0.69 -13.43 -25.90
C ASP A 219 1.95 -13.30 -25.02
N VAL A 220 2.57 -12.11 -24.99
CA VAL A 220 3.73 -11.81 -24.14
C VAL A 220 3.37 -12.08 -22.67
N GLU A 221 2.29 -11.48 -22.17
CA GLU A 221 1.83 -11.63 -20.78
C GLU A 221 1.37 -13.06 -20.50
N ALA A 222 0.62 -13.67 -21.42
CA ALA A 222 0.14 -15.04 -21.24
C ALA A 222 1.29 -16.06 -21.17
N ILE A 223 2.30 -15.96 -22.03
CA ILE A 223 3.49 -16.81 -21.98
C ILE A 223 4.33 -16.50 -20.74
N ALA A 224 4.46 -15.23 -20.35
CA ALA A 224 5.16 -14.85 -19.12
C ALA A 224 4.54 -15.53 -17.90
N TRP A 225 3.22 -15.39 -17.72
CA TRP A 225 2.51 -16.05 -16.62
C TRP A 225 2.70 -17.57 -16.64
N LEU A 226 2.56 -18.21 -17.81
CA LEU A 226 2.74 -19.66 -17.93
C LEU A 226 4.13 -20.11 -17.46
N ARG A 227 5.18 -19.37 -17.82
CA ARG A 227 6.55 -19.72 -17.49
C ARG A 227 6.92 -19.41 -16.04
N THR A 228 6.52 -18.24 -15.53
CA THR A 228 6.98 -17.73 -14.22
C THR A 228 6.08 -18.16 -13.08
N VAL A 229 4.77 -18.21 -13.29
CA VAL A 229 3.78 -18.56 -12.25
C VAL A 229 3.37 -20.03 -12.37
N ALA A 230 3.04 -20.47 -13.58
CA ALA A 230 2.48 -21.81 -13.79
C ALA A 230 3.53 -22.91 -13.99
N GLY A 231 4.80 -22.54 -14.19
CA GLY A 231 5.89 -23.47 -14.51
C GLY A 231 5.73 -24.22 -15.85
N ASP A 232 4.83 -23.79 -16.73
CA ASP A 232 4.52 -24.42 -18.01
C ASP A 232 5.30 -23.76 -19.16
N ARG A 233 6.24 -24.52 -19.74
CA ARG A 233 7.06 -24.10 -20.90
C ARG A 233 6.60 -24.74 -22.22
N SER A 234 5.51 -25.52 -22.21
CA SER A 234 5.04 -26.28 -23.38
C SER A 234 4.28 -25.42 -24.42
N VAL A 235 3.94 -24.19 -24.05
CA VAL A 235 3.23 -23.24 -24.91
C VAL A 235 4.21 -22.15 -25.34
N SER A 236 4.16 -21.81 -26.63
CA SER A 236 4.92 -20.70 -27.22
C SER A 236 3.96 -19.78 -27.99
N SER A 237 4.38 -18.54 -28.19
CA SER A 237 3.68 -17.63 -29.10
C SER A 237 4.00 -17.97 -30.57
N PRO A 238 3.06 -17.82 -31.52
CA PRO A 238 1.65 -17.46 -31.32
C PRO A 238 0.85 -18.54 -30.59
N ILE A 239 0.11 -18.15 -29.55
CA ILE A 239 -0.69 -19.11 -28.78
C ILE A 239 -1.89 -19.54 -29.66
N PRO A 240 -2.13 -20.86 -29.85
CA PRO A 240 -3.30 -21.32 -30.59
C PRO A 240 -4.61 -20.86 -29.95
N ALA A 241 -5.56 -20.36 -30.74
CA ALA A 241 -6.84 -19.80 -30.26
C ALA A 241 -7.60 -20.75 -29.31
N LYS A 242 -7.56 -22.06 -29.56
CA LYS A 242 -8.18 -23.09 -28.72
C LYS A 242 -7.63 -23.15 -27.28
N LYS A 243 -6.44 -22.59 -27.02
CA LYS A 243 -5.81 -22.55 -25.70
C LYS A 243 -6.08 -21.25 -24.94
N HIS A 244 -6.52 -20.17 -25.61
CA HIS A 244 -6.67 -18.84 -25.00
C HIS A 244 -7.59 -18.85 -23.79
N ALA A 245 -8.82 -19.36 -23.95
CA ALA A 245 -9.81 -19.36 -22.87
C ALA A 245 -9.32 -20.07 -21.59
N ALA A 246 -8.67 -21.23 -21.75
CA ALA A 246 -8.14 -21.99 -20.61
C ALA A 246 -6.97 -21.26 -19.91
N ILE A 247 -6.08 -20.63 -20.67
CA ILE A 247 -4.96 -19.85 -20.10
C ILE A 247 -5.51 -18.63 -19.36
N TYR A 248 -6.42 -17.88 -19.99
CA TYR A 248 -6.99 -16.67 -19.39
C TYR A 248 -7.79 -16.99 -18.12
N GLN A 249 -8.51 -18.11 -18.09
CA GLN A 249 -9.20 -18.57 -16.89
C GLN A 249 -8.22 -18.86 -15.74
N ARG A 250 -7.07 -19.49 -16.02
CA ARG A 250 -6.04 -19.76 -15.00
C ARG A 250 -5.40 -18.46 -14.48
N ILE A 251 -5.12 -17.49 -15.36
CA ILE A 251 -4.63 -16.17 -14.94
C ILE A 251 -5.67 -15.48 -14.06
N ALA A 252 -6.95 -15.52 -14.44
CA ALA A 252 -8.04 -14.93 -13.66
C ALA A 252 -8.16 -15.57 -12.26
N GLN A 253 -8.01 -16.89 -12.16
CA GLN A 253 -8.00 -17.60 -10.87
C GLN A 253 -6.80 -17.17 -10.00
N SER A 254 -5.61 -17.11 -10.60
CA SER A 254 -4.39 -16.62 -9.93
C SER A 254 -4.58 -15.19 -9.43
N PHE A 255 -5.23 -14.32 -10.22
CA PHE A 255 -5.54 -12.96 -9.80
C PHE A 255 -6.47 -12.93 -8.59
N GLN A 256 -7.53 -13.75 -8.54
CA GLN A 256 -8.43 -13.76 -7.37
C GLN A 256 -7.67 -14.12 -6.09
N SER A 257 -6.80 -15.14 -6.12
CA SER A 257 -5.98 -15.51 -4.97
C SER A 257 -5.04 -14.37 -4.54
N VAL A 258 -4.33 -13.75 -5.48
CA VAL A 258 -3.43 -12.61 -5.19
C VAL A 258 -4.21 -11.43 -4.63
N ARG A 259 -5.35 -11.08 -5.23
CA ARG A 259 -6.20 -9.97 -4.80
C ARG A 259 -6.71 -10.17 -3.38
N GLU A 260 -7.25 -11.35 -3.06
CA GLU A 260 -7.71 -11.67 -1.71
C GLU A 260 -6.57 -11.60 -0.69
N TYR A 261 -5.43 -12.18 -1.04
CA TYR A 261 -4.22 -12.17 -0.21
C TYR A 261 -3.74 -10.76 0.08
N GLN A 262 -3.44 -9.97 -0.96
CA GLN A 262 -2.86 -8.64 -0.83
C GLN A 262 -3.84 -7.66 -0.20
N THR A 263 -5.11 -7.66 -0.61
CA THR A 263 -6.08 -6.65 -0.15
C THR A 263 -6.36 -6.74 1.34
N LEU A 264 -6.36 -7.95 1.93
CA LEU A 264 -6.49 -8.13 3.38
C LEU A 264 -5.29 -7.54 4.13
N ARG A 265 -4.07 -7.79 3.65
CA ARG A 265 -2.82 -7.29 4.25
C ARG A 265 -2.72 -5.78 4.11
N GLN A 266 -3.10 -5.23 2.96
CA GLN A 266 -3.20 -3.79 2.73
C GLN A 266 -4.21 -3.13 3.68
N ALA A 267 -5.40 -3.73 3.88
CA ALA A 267 -6.40 -3.19 4.81
C ALA A 267 -5.88 -3.17 6.25
N LEU A 268 -5.27 -4.26 6.71
CA LEU A 268 -4.67 -4.35 8.05
C LEU A 268 -3.51 -3.35 8.20
N ALA A 269 -2.60 -3.29 7.23
CA ALA A 269 -1.43 -2.41 7.24
C ALA A 269 -1.82 -0.92 7.21
N ALA A 270 -2.82 -0.55 6.40
CA ALA A 270 -3.35 0.81 6.36
C ALA A 270 -3.83 1.25 7.74
N ARG A 271 -4.58 0.39 8.44
CA ARG A 271 -5.06 0.66 9.80
C ARG A 271 -3.97 0.56 10.86
N CYS A 272 -2.91 -0.21 10.63
CA CYS A 272 -1.74 -0.22 11.52
C CYS A 272 -1.08 1.16 11.55
N ALA A 273 -0.89 1.76 10.37
CA ALA A 273 -0.24 3.06 10.23
C ALA A 273 -1.18 4.21 10.62
N ASP A 274 -2.44 4.15 10.19
CA ASP A 274 -3.42 5.22 10.39
C ASP A 274 -4.77 4.63 10.81
N PRO A 275 -5.15 4.71 12.10
CA PRO A 275 -6.47 4.32 12.59
C PRO A 275 -7.64 5.14 12.04
N GLN A 276 -7.42 6.12 11.17
CA GLN A 276 -8.47 6.80 10.40
C GLN A 276 -8.28 6.64 8.89
N GLY A 277 -7.23 5.93 8.48
CA GLY A 277 -6.88 5.70 7.08
C GLY A 277 -7.96 4.95 6.34
N ALA A 278 -8.14 5.31 5.06
CA ALA A 278 -9.12 4.69 4.17
C ALA A 278 -8.76 3.22 3.91
N LEU A 279 -9.79 2.37 3.86
CA LEU A 279 -9.63 0.97 3.51
C LEU A 279 -9.77 0.74 1.99
N PRO A 280 -9.15 -0.31 1.44
CA PRO A 280 -9.48 -0.80 0.11
C PRO A 280 -10.98 -1.05 -0.02
N LEU A 281 -11.55 -0.82 -1.20
CA LEU A 281 -12.99 -0.91 -1.45
C LEU A 281 -13.61 -2.25 -0.99
N LEU A 282 -12.85 -3.36 -1.09
CA LEU A 282 -13.28 -4.70 -0.66
C LEU A 282 -13.57 -4.81 0.86
N PHE A 283 -13.05 -3.88 1.65
CA PHE A 283 -13.21 -3.77 3.10
C PHE A 283 -13.94 -2.49 3.53
N SER A 284 -14.61 -1.80 2.60
CA SER A 284 -15.46 -0.66 2.94
C SER A 284 -16.56 -1.09 3.92
N GLY A 285 -16.68 -0.40 5.05
CA GLY A 285 -17.60 -0.77 6.13
C GLY A 285 -17.03 -1.73 7.17
N GLU A 286 -15.82 -2.25 6.98
CA GLU A 286 -15.12 -3.13 7.92
C GLU A 286 -14.10 -2.38 8.80
N GLU A 287 -14.11 -1.04 8.81
CA GLU A 287 -13.12 -0.21 9.52
C GLU A 287 -13.02 -0.60 10.99
N ARG A 288 -14.18 -0.76 11.64
CA ARG A 288 -14.27 -1.18 13.04
C ARG A 288 -13.74 -2.58 13.26
N SER A 289 -14.07 -3.52 12.39
CA SER A 289 -13.60 -4.91 12.46
C SER A 289 -12.08 -4.95 12.39
N ILE A 290 -11.48 -4.21 11.45
CA ILE A 290 -10.02 -4.15 11.29
C ILE A 290 -9.33 -3.48 12.48
N ASP A 291 -9.89 -2.42 13.06
CA ASP A 291 -9.33 -1.81 14.28
C ASP A 291 -9.38 -2.75 15.49
N GLN A 292 -10.46 -3.53 15.57
CA GLN A 292 -10.64 -4.55 16.60
C GLN A 292 -9.61 -5.67 16.49
N VAL A 293 -9.18 -6.06 15.28
CA VAL A 293 -8.05 -6.99 15.10
C VAL A 293 -6.81 -6.47 15.81
N TRP A 294 -6.43 -5.21 15.53
CA TRP A 294 -5.24 -4.61 16.13
C TRP A 294 -5.35 -4.49 17.64
N ALA A 295 -6.52 -4.15 18.17
CA ALA A 295 -6.73 -4.06 19.61
C ALA A 295 -6.70 -5.45 20.30
N LEU A 296 -7.27 -6.48 19.69
CA LEU A 296 -7.16 -7.87 20.19
C LEU A 296 -5.69 -8.33 20.23
N ALA A 297 -4.93 -7.98 19.20
CA ALA A 297 -3.52 -8.31 19.06
C ALA A 297 -2.57 -7.38 19.85
N ASP A 298 -3.07 -6.51 20.73
CA ASP A 298 -2.25 -5.53 21.49
C ASP A 298 -1.34 -4.67 20.61
N HIS A 299 -1.81 -4.37 19.40
CA HIS A 299 -1.08 -3.65 18.36
C HIS A 299 0.25 -4.32 17.98
N ASP A 300 0.38 -5.64 18.15
CA ASP A 300 1.58 -6.39 17.76
C ASP A 300 1.43 -6.95 16.33
N PRO A 301 2.24 -6.49 15.35
CA PRO A 301 2.24 -7.03 13.99
C PRO A 301 2.50 -8.55 13.95
N ALA A 302 3.32 -9.09 14.85
CA ALA A 302 3.61 -10.52 14.88
C ALA A 302 2.39 -11.35 15.29
N ALA A 303 1.60 -10.87 16.25
CA ALA A 303 0.34 -11.50 16.64
C ALA A 303 -0.70 -11.46 15.51
N VAL A 304 -0.83 -10.35 14.78
CA VAL A 304 -1.72 -10.27 13.60
C VAL A 304 -1.24 -11.19 12.49
N ARG A 305 0.07 -11.27 12.23
CA ARG A 305 0.64 -12.24 11.26
C ARG A 305 0.30 -13.68 11.65
N ALA A 306 0.43 -14.04 12.93
CA ALA A 306 0.10 -15.37 13.41
C ALA A 306 -1.38 -15.72 13.21
N LEU A 307 -2.29 -14.74 13.37
CA LEU A 307 -3.71 -14.92 13.03
C LEU A 307 -3.91 -15.13 11.54
N LEU A 308 -3.24 -14.34 10.68
CA LEU A 308 -3.32 -14.53 9.22
C LEU A 308 -2.77 -15.89 8.76
N GLN A 309 -1.74 -16.42 9.42
CA GLN A 309 -1.22 -17.75 9.10
C GLN A 309 -2.22 -18.87 9.43
N GLN A 310 -3.00 -18.69 10.50
CA GLN A 310 -4.07 -19.63 10.87
C GLN A 310 -5.31 -19.48 9.98
N PHE A 311 -5.64 -18.24 9.60
CA PHE A 311 -6.82 -17.88 8.82
C PHE A 311 -6.42 -17.01 7.61
N PRO A 312 -5.81 -17.60 6.57
CA PRO A 312 -5.20 -16.84 5.48
C PRO A 312 -6.22 -16.17 4.54
N GLY A 313 -7.44 -16.70 4.48
CA GLY A 313 -8.54 -16.18 3.68
C GLY A 313 -9.39 -15.17 4.44
N ARG A 314 -9.85 -14.12 3.73
CA ARG A 314 -10.66 -13.03 4.29
C ARG A 314 -11.88 -13.51 5.09
N GLU A 315 -12.66 -14.44 4.54
CA GLU A 315 -13.90 -14.90 5.19
C GLU A 315 -13.61 -15.62 6.51
N ALA A 316 -12.72 -16.61 6.48
CA ALA A 316 -12.31 -17.35 7.67
C ALA A 316 -11.68 -16.42 8.72
N PHE A 317 -10.86 -15.47 8.28
CA PHE A 317 -10.26 -14.46 9.15
C PHE A 317 -11.31 -13.60 9.84
N LEU A 318 -12.23 -12.99 9.10
CA LEU A 318 -13.27 -12.12 9.68
C LEU A 318 -14.23 -12.90 10.59
N LEU A 319 -14.55 -14.15 10.25
CA LEU A 319 -15.37 -15.01 11.11
C LEU A 319 -14.69 -15.30 12.45
N GLU A 320 -13.40 -15.58 12.45
CA GLU A 320 -12.62 -15.79 13.66
C GLU A 320 -12.55 -14.51 14.51
N ILE A 321 -12.33 -13.36 13.89
CA ILE A 321 -12.31 -12.07 14.61
C ILE A 321 -13.68 -11.80 15.25
N ALA A 322 -14.78 -12.02 14.54
CA ALA A 322 -16.13 -11.91 15.10
C ALA A 322 -16.36 -12.89 16.27
N ARG A 323 -15.77 -14.09 16.23
CA ARG A 323 -15.80 -15.05 17.34
C ARG A 323 -15.04 -14.51 18.55
N GLN A 324 -13.79 -14.06 18.37
CA GLN A 324 -12.98 -13.50 19.47
C GLN A 324 -13.60 -12.25 20.08
N LEU A 325 -14.33 -11.45 19.30
CA LEU A 325 -14.98 -10.23 19.83
C LEU A 325 -16.17 -10.50 20.75
N ARG A 326 -16.81 -11.67 20.65
CA ARG A 326 -17.88 -12.07 21.59
C ARG A 326 -17.31 -12.36 22.98
N GLU A 327 -16.11 -12.93 23.03
CA GLU A 327 -15.39 -13.26 24.26
C GLU A 327 -13.91 -12.86 24.11
N PRO A 328 -13.59 -11.55 24.24
CA PRO A 328 -12.23 -11.07 24.01
C PRO A 328 -11.25 -11.76 24.96
N PRO A 329 -10.13 -12.33 24.47
CA PRO A 329 -9.14 -12.99 25.32
C PRO A 329 -8.56 -12.07 26.41
N CYS A 330 -8.48 -10.76 26.15
CA CYS A 330 -8.05 -9.75 27.10
C CYS A 330 -9.17 -9.19 28.00
N GLY A 331 -10.42 -9.59 27.76
CA GLY A 331 -11.61 -9.02 28.40
C GLY A 331 -12.06 -7.70 27.76
N ALA A 332 -13.35 -7.39 27.91
CA ALA A 332 -13.97 -6.21 27.28
C ALA A 332 -13.38 -4.85 27.74
N PRO A 333 -13.05 -4.62 29.03
CA PRO A 333 -12.47 -3.33 29.45
C PRO A 333 -11.10 -3.04 28.81
N GLU A 334 -10.25 -4.06 28.72
CA GLU A 334 -8.92 -3.92 28.12
C GLU A 334 -9.01 -3.71 26.60
N LEU A 335 -9.91 -4.44 25.92
CA LEU A 335 -10.20 -4.19 24.51
C LEU A 335 -10.66 -2.75 24.25
N ALA A 336 -11.55 -2.23 25.10
CA ALA A 336 -12.03 -0.84 25.00
C ALA A 336 -10.90 0.18 25.20
N ARG A 337 -10.00 -0.06 26.18
CA ARG A 337 -8.80 0.78 26.40
C ARG A 337 -7.90 0.81 25.17
N ARG A 338 -7.63 -0.35 24.56
CA ARG A 338 -6.80 -0.46 23.35
C ARG A 338 -7.44 0.19 22.13
N LEU A 339 -8.76 0.11 21.98
CA LEU A 339 -9.48 0.83 20.93
C LEU A 339 -9.42 2.35 21.13
N ALA A 340 -9.57 2.82 22.37
CA ALA A 340 -9.41 4.24 22.70
C ALA A 340 -7.99 4.73 22.36
N ALA A 341 -6.97 3.93 22.67
CA ALA A 341 -5.57 4.18 22.32
C ALA A 341 -5.27 4.19 20.80
N ARG A 342 -6.23 3.83 19.95
CA ARG A 342 -6.10 4.00 18.49
C ARG A 342 -6.70 5.31 18.04
N ALA A 343 -7.80 5.73 18.66
CA ALA A 343 -8.51 6.95 18.33
C ALA A 343 -7.73 8.22 18.72
N ASP A 344 -6.85 8.14 19.72
CA ASP A 344 -6.02 9.24 20.22
C ASP A 344 -4.60 9.30 19.61
N LEU A 345 -4.26 8.41 18.67
CA LEU A 345 -2.91 8.33 18.09
C LEU A 345 -2.43 9.67 17.53
N GLU A 346 -3.28 10.37 16.78
CA GLU A 346 -2.94 11.66 16.17
C GLU A 346 -2.52 12.69 17.24
N GLN A 347 -3.30 12.78 18.31
CA GLN A 347 -3.00 13.66 19.43
C GLN A 347 -1.72 13.25 20.15
N ALA A 348 -1.49 11.94 20.34
CA ALA A 348 -0.28 11.42 20.97
C ALA A 348 0.98 11.73 20.14
N VAL A 349 0.92 11.57 18.81
CA VAL A 349 2.01 11.91 17.89
C VAL A 349 2.30 13.41 17.93
N ALA A 350 1.27 14.25 17.84
CA ALA A 350 1.42 15.70 17.89
C ALA A 350 2.02 16.17 19.22
N ALA A 351 1.56 15.62 20.35
CA ALA A 351 2.06 15.96 21.68
C ALA A 351 3.53 15.56 21.86
N ALA A 352 3.90 14.34 21.42
CA ALA A 352 5.29 13.88 21.49
C ALA A 352 6.22 14.71 20.59
N ALA A 353 5.77 15.06 19.38
CA ALA A 353 6.50 15.93 18.47
C ALA A 353 6.68 17.34 19.04
N ALA A 354 5.63 17.93 19.61
CA ALA A 354 5.69 19.25 20.23
C ALA A 354 6.67 19.27 21.42
N ALA A 355 6.63 18.25 22.29
CA ALA A 355 7.58 18.14 23.40
C ALA A 355 9.04 18.03 22.93
N ALA A 356 9.30 17.25 21.87
CA ALA A 356 10.63 17.16 21.28
C ALA A 356 11.08 18.51 20.70
N LEU A 357 10.22 19.18 19.94
CA LEU A 357 10.52 20.49 19.34
C LEU A 357 10.73 21.60 20.38
N GLU A 358 10.01 21.56 21.51
CA GLU A 358 10.23 22.46 22.64
C GLU A 358 11.59 22.22 23.29
N SER A 359 11.99 20.95 23.47
CA SER A 359 13.32 20.61 24.00
C SER A 359 14.48 21.07 23.12
N GLU A 360 14.24 21.16 21.81
CA GLU A 360 15.17 21.69 20.80
C GLU A 360 15.09 23.24 20.68
N GLY A 361 14.25 23.91 21.48
CA GLY A 361 14.09 25.36 21.48
C GLY A 361 13.32 25.93 20.29
N LEU A 362 12.67 25.09 19.47
CA LEU A 362 11.92 25.53 18.29
C LEU A 362 10.52 26.05 18.64
N LEU A 363 9.90 25.55 19.70
CA LEU A 363 8.61 26.03 20.22
C LEU A 363 8.84 26.82 21.52
N GLY A 364 8.64 28.15 21.49
CA GLY A 364 8.83 29.03 22.66
C GLY A 364 9.24 30.47 22.34
N ILE A 365 9.12 31.38 23.31
CA ILE A 365 9.68 32.75 23.26
C ILE A 365 11.19 32.58 23.50
N GLY A 366 12.00 32.61 22.43
CA GLY A 366 13.38 32.10 22.47
C GLY A 366 14.21 32.54 23.68
N ARG A 367 15.03 31.60 24.20
CA ARG A 367 16.31 31.95 24.81
C ARG A 367 17.14 32.66 23.74
N ARG A 368 17.61 33.87 24.05
CA ARG A 368 18.70 34.54 23.32
C ARG A 368 20.02 33.84 23.60
#